data_AF-A0A9D5E9C3-F1
#
_entry.id   AF-A0A9D5E9C3-F1
#
_cell.length_a   1.000
_cell.length_b   1.000
_cell.length_c   1.000
_cell.angle_alpha   90.00
_cell.angle_beta   90.00
_cell.angle_gamma   90.00
#
_symmetry.space_group_name_H-M   'P 1'
#
loop_
_entity.id
_entity.type
_entity.pdbx_description
1 polymer ?
#
loop_
_entity_poly.entity_id
_entity_poly.type
_entity_poly.pdbx_seq_one_letter_code
_entity_poly.pdbx_strand_id
1 'polypeptide(L)'
;MALAGTALGQGTVRFSFADPAGGRQLTNAASTLTYDSAAVLSFIVDGSDAGFPSTTFANAGLELRLSVGAAVVNAGVAQAPISGFFRIFNRTNPDSATNTILRGDADVGSFLSIGASSSILFSNPPVGFSLTAGQELLNVLPAGLFLAPLFDSVFTITDILTVGFPRPPVIGPTGTVNNFSANTSFSGTAQLVPTPGAVALMALGGLVAGRRRR
;
A
#
# COMPACT_ATOMS: atom_id res chain seq x y z
N MET A 1 -2.05 -42.61 -12.35
CA MET A 1 -2.76 -41.40 -11.85
C MET A 1 -1.74 -40.47 -11.24
N ALA A 2 -1.34 -39.44 -11.97
CA ALA A 2 -0.45 -38.42 -11.46
C ALA A 2 -1.17 -37.65 -10.35
N LEU A 3 -0.62 -37.70 -9.13
CA LEU A 3 -1.01 -36.80 -8.07
C LEU A 3 -0.51 -35.42 -8.49
N ALA A 4 -1.37 -34.63 -9.12
CA ALA A 4 -1.15 -33.20 -9.30
C ALA A 4 -1.16 -32.58 -7.91
N GLY A 5 -0.02 -32.65 -7.22
CA GLY A 5 0.29 -31.73 -6.15
C GLY A 5 0.40 -30.36 -6.78
N THR A 6 -0.71 -29.64 -6.85
CA THR A 6 -0.66 -28.19 -7.01
C THR A 6 0.13 -27.68 -5.82
N ALA A 7 1.42 -27.43 -6.01
CA ALA A 7 2.13 -26.46 -5.20
C ALA A 7 1.22 -25.24 -5.17
N LEU A 8 0.66 -24.93 -4.00
CA LEU A 8 -0.14 -23.73 -3.82
C LEU A 8 0.80 -22.58 -4.14
N GLY A 9 0.69 -22.03 -5.34
CA GLY A 9 1.50 -20.91 -5.76
C GLY A 9 1.29 -19.80 -4.74
N GLN A 10 2.36 -19.41 -4.05
CA GLN A 10 2.44 -18.14 -3.35
C GLN A 10 2.36 -17.04 -4.41
N GLY A 11 1.14 -16.72 -4.82
CA GLY A 11 0.88 -15.70 -5.80
C GLY A 11 1.23 -14.34 -5.23
N THR A 12 1.82 -13.46 -6.05
CA THR A 12 1.99 -12.06 -5.70
C THR A 12 0.84 -11.25 -6.29
N VAL A 13 0.24 -10.38 -5.49
CA VAL A 13 -0.71 -9.37 -5.96
C VAL A 13 -0.02 -8.04 -5.99
N ARG A 14 -0.27 -7.28 -7.04
CA ARG A 14 0.28 -5.93 -7.22
C ARG A 14 -0.85 -4.92 -7.15
N PHE A 15 -0.56 -3.81 -6.50
CA PHE A 15 -1.48 -2.70 -6.29
C PHE A 15 -0.87 -1.45 -6.91
N SER A 16 -1.69 -0.65 -7.61
CA SER A 16 -1.19 0.62 -8.13
C SER A 16 -2.28 1.65 -8.35
N PHE A 17 -1.91 2.92 -8.26
CA PHE A 17 -2.65 4.03 -8.86
C PHE A 17 -1.66 5.13 -9.26
N ALA A 18 -2.08 5.97 -10.18
CA ALA A 18 -1.43 7.25 -10.45
C ALA A 18 -2.42 8.37 -10.14
N ASP A 19 -1.90 9.53 -9.70
CA ASP A 19 -2.74 10.70 -9.49
C ASP A 19 -3.56 11.05 -10.74
N PRO A 20 -4.78 11.57 -10.56
CA PRO A 20 -5.58 12.04 -11.67
C PRO A 20 -4.90 13.27 -12.30
N ALA A 21 -5.05 13.42 -13.61
CA ALA A 21 -4.44 14.53 -14.31
C ALA A 21 -4.92 15.88 -13.76
N GLY A 22 -3.98 16.79 -13.49
CA GLY A 22 -4.31 18.21 -13.27
C GLY A 22 -4.38 18.72 -11.82
N GLY A 23 -3.68 18.12 -10.85
CA GLY A 23 -3.55 18.73 -9.52
C GLY A 23 -2.52 18.06 -8.61
N ARG A 24 -2.03 18.81 -7.62
CA ARG A 24 -1.10 18.36 -6.56
C ARG A 24 -1.89 17.84 -5.36
N GLN A 25 -2.34 16.59 -5.45
CA GLN A 25 -3.28 16.00 -4.50
C GLN A 25 -2.65 15.69 -3.14
N LEU A 26 -1.32 15.53 -3.08
CA LEU A 26 -0.59 15.33 -1.84
C LEU A 26 -0.14 16.68 -1.28
N THR A 27 -0.43 16.94 -0.01
CA THR A 27 0.02 18.14 0.71
C THR A 27 0.74 17.75 1.99
N ASN A 28 1.91 18.33 2.24
CA ASN A 28 2.52 18.39 3.56
C ASN A 28 2.20 19.74 4.20
N ALA A 29 1.52 19.74 5.33
CA ALA A 29 1.27 20.92 6.13
C ALA A 29 1.58 20.61 7.60
N ALA A 30 2.52 21.37 8.18
CA ALA A 30 2.94 21.21 9.58
C ALA A 30 3.31 19.75 9.91
N SER A 31 4.17 19.16 9.09
CA SER A 31 4.62 17.76 9.21
C SER A 31 3.52 16.71 9.11
N THR A 32 2.33 17.07 8.62
CA THR A 32 1.27 16.12 8.31
C THR A 32 1.08 16.06 6.80
N LEU A 33 1.30 14.89 6.24
CA LEU A 33 0.94 14.56 4.87
C LEU A 33 -0.53 14.16 4.81
N THR A 34 -1.25 14.80 3.90
CA THR A 34 -2.64 14.51 3.60
C THR A 34 -2.86 14.42 2.10
N TYR A 35 -3.83 13.60 1.70
CA TYR A 35 -4.27 13.50 0.31
C TYR A 35 -5.66 14.13 0.14
N ASP A 36 -5.91 14.78 -0.99
CA ASP A 36 -7.23 15.28 -1.35
C ASP A 36 -8.22 14.12 -1.55
N SER A 37 -9.06 13.89 -0.56
CA SER A 37 -10.08 12.85 -0.60
C SER A 37 -11.23 13.17 -1.55
N ALA A 38 -11.24 14.30 -2.26
CA ALA A 38 -12.16 14.59 -3.36
C ALA A 38 -11.67 14.02 -4.71
N ALA A 39 -10.36 13.75 -4.85
CA ALA A 39 -9.79 13.22 -6.07
C ALA A 39 -10.31 11.79 -6.38
N VAL A 40 -10.63 11.54 -7.66
CA VAL A 40 -11.08 10.23 -8.15
C VAL A 40 -9.89 9.50 -8.75
N LEU A 41 -9.69 8.26 -8.32
CA LEU A 41 -8.58 7.41 -8.71
C LEU A 41 -9.07 6.15 -9.43
N SER A 42 -8.24 5.69 -10.35
CA SER A 42 -8.30 4.31 -10.86
C SER A 42 -7.32 3.47 -10.07
N PHE A 43 -7.82 2.67 -9.14
CA PHE A 43 -6.98 1.75 -8.37
C PHE A 43 -6.97 0.37 -9.02
N ILE A 44 -5.79 -0.13 -9.35
CA ILE A 44 -5.60 -1.39 -10.07
C ILE A 44 -5.07 -2.43 -9.09
N VAL A 45 -5.69 -3.61 -9.12
CA VAL A 45 -5.28 -4.82 -8.41
C VAL A 45 -4.96 -5.87 -9.46
N ASP A 46 -3.68 -6.17 -9.65
CA ASP A 46 -3.22 -7.18 -10.59
C ASP A 46 -2.86 -8.47 -9.85
N GLY A 47 -3.67 -9.49 -10.08
CA GLY A 47 -3.51 -10.84 -9.54
C GLY A 47 -2.99 -11.85 -10.53
N SER A 48 -2.51 -11.45 -11.70
CA SER A 48 -2.14 -12.37 -12.78
C SER A 48 -1.06 -13.38 -12.35
N ASP A 49 -0.07 -12.92 -11.58
CA ASP A 49 0.96 -13.77 -10.96
C ASP A 49 0.39 -14.73 -9.90
N ALA A 50 -0.78 -14.42 -9.35
CA ALA A 50 -1.51 -15.23 -8.38
C ALA A 50 -2.63 -16.07 -8.99
N GLY A 51 -2.79 -16.06 -10.32
CA GLY A 51 -3.77 -16.87 -11.02
C GLY A 51 -5.20 -16.29 -11.03
N PHE A 52 -5.39 -14.99 -10.79
CA PHE A 52 -6.68 -14.32 -10.94
C PHE A 52 -6.55 -13.03 -11.79
N PRO A 53 -7.62 -12.57 -12.46
CA PRO A 53 -7.51 -11.47 -13.40
C PRO A 53 -7.23 -10.13 -12.70
N SER A 54 -6.66 -9.20 -13.46
CA SER A 54 -6.53 -7.81 -13.01
C SER A 54 -7.92 -7.16 -12.88
N THR A 55 -8.12 -6.43 -11.79
CA THR A 55 -9.35 -5.71 -11.47
C THR A 55 -9.06 -4.23 -11.27
N THR A 56 -9.92 -3.36 -11.83
CA THR A 56 -9.80 -1.91 -11.67
C THR A 56 -10.99 -1.36 -10.91
N PHE A 57 -10.72 -0.66 -9.81
CA PHE A 57 -11.69 0.14 -9.07
C PHE A 57 -11.63 1.58 -9.60
N ALA A 58 -12.50 1.88 -10.59
CA ALA A 58 -12.47 3.15 -11.34
C ALA A 58 -13.05 4.37 -10.57
N ASN A 59 -13.71 4.14 -9.43
CA ASN A 59 -14.25 5.18 -8.56
C ASN A 59 -13.62 5.11 -7.16
N ALA A 60 -12.30 4.90 -7.12
CA ALA A 60 -11.56 4.84 -5.87
C ALA A 60 -11.21 6.25 -5.37
N GLY A 61 -11.06 6.39 -4.06
CA GLY A 61 -10.53 7.56 -3.40
C GLY A 61 -9.42 7.14 -2.43
N LEU A 62 -8.58 8.09 -2.06
CA LEU A 62 -7.51 7.89 -1.09
C LEU A 62 -7.71 8.83 0.10
N GLU A 63 -7.74 8.26 1.28
CA GLU A 63 -7.53 8.97 2.53
C GLU A 63 -6.12 8.65 3.00
N LEU A 64 -5.29 9.67 3.14
CA LEU A 64 -3.92 9.55 3.62
C LEU A 64 -3.74 10.52 4.77
N ARG A 65 -3.23 10.03 5.89
CA ARG A 65 -2.87 10.82 7.06
C ARG A 65 -1.59 10.26 7.65
N LEU A 66 -0.49 10.90 7.32
CA LEU A 66 0.85 10.47 7.73
C LEU A 66 1.56 11.63 8.44
N SER A 67 2.09 11.37 9.63
CA SER A 67 2.98 12.28 10.35
C SER A 67 4.41 12.06 9.88
N VAL A 68 5.12 13.14 9.61
CA VAL A 68 6.53 13.14 9.20
C VAL A 68 7.39 13.66 10.35
N GLY A 69 8.33 12.84 10.81
CA GLY A 69 9.27 13.24 11.85
C GLY A 69 10.38 14.17 11.36
N ALA A 70 11.34 14.43 12.24
CA ALA A 70 12.55 15.16 11.87
C ALA A 70 13.39 14.34 10.87
N ALA A 71 13.86 15.00 9.81
CA ALA A 71 14.72 14.41 8.81
C ALA A 71 16.19 14.45 9.24
N VAL A 72 16.92 13.39 8.90
CA VAL A 72 18.37 13.31 8.95
C VAL A 72 18.88 13.38 7.52
N VAL A 73 19.89 14.22 7.26
CA VAL A 73 20.52 14.35 5.95
C VAL A 73 21.92 13.74 6.01
N ASN A 74 22.19 12.74 5.16
CA ASN A 74 23.50 12.13 5.03
C ASN A 74 23.85 11.96 3.54
N ALA A 75 25.04 12.44 3.13
CA ALA A 75 25.53 12.35 1.76
C ALA A 75 24.52 12.82 0.67
N GLY A 76 23.73 13.86 0.96
CA GLY A 76 22.72 14.39 0.03
C GLY A 76 21.40 13.61 -0.04
N VAL A 77 21.27 12.56 0.77
CA VAL A 77 20.03 11.81 0.99
C VAL A 77 19.40 12.29 2.29
N ALA A 78 18.15 12.75 2.22
CA ALA A 78 17.38 13.11 3.40
C ALA A 78 16.37 12.03 3.72
N GLN A 79 16.31 11.61 4.98
CA GLN A 79 15.43 10.57 5.47
C GLN A 79 14.68 11.04 6.70
N ALA A 80 13.35 10.90 6.74
CA ALA A 80 12.54 11.17 7.93
C ALA A 80 11.64 9.98 8.26
N PRO A 81 11.43 9.64 9.54
CA PRO A 81 10.47 8.61 9.89
C PRO A 81 9.05 9.09 9.58
N ILE A 82 8.19 8.17 9.13
CA ILE A 82 6.77 8.39 8.89
C ILE A 82 5.94 7.44 9.74
N SER A 83 4.80 7.89 10.24
CA SER A 83 3.78 7.03 10.85
C SER A 83 2.36 7.53 10.53
N GLY A 84 1.35 6.68 10.64
CA GLY A 84 -0.05 7.00 10.35
C GLY A 84 -0.72 5.91 9.50
N PHE A 85 -1.61 6.30 8.61
CA PHE A 85 -2.32 5.33 7.76
C PHE A 85 -2.64 5.90 6.37
N PHE A 86 -2.93 4.97 5.47
CA PHE A 86 -3.66 5.25 4.24
C PHE A 86 -4.81 4.26 4.07
N ARG A 87 -5.87 4.72 3.41
CA ARG A 87 -7.06 3.95 3.09
C ARG A 87 -7.49 4.26 1.67
N ILE A 88 -7.47 3.24 0.83
CA ILE A 88 -8.07 3.28 -0.50
C ILE A 88 -9.50 2.75 -0.36
N PHE A 89 -10.48 3.53 -0.81
CA PHE A 89 -11.89 3.23 -0.62
C PHE A 89 -12.71 3.48 -1.87
N ASN A 90 -13.85 2.80 -2.00
CA ASN A 90 -14.85 3.06 -3.02
C ASN A 90 -15.66 4.31 -2.64
N ARG A 91 -15.62 5.34 -3.50
CA ARG A 91 -16.24 6.65 -3.25
C ARG A 91 -17.76 6.65 -3.27
N THR A 92 -18.40 5.54 -3.66
CA THR A 92 -19.87 5.44 -3.70
C THR A 92 -20.52 5.70 -2.33
N ASN A 93 -19.81 5.42 -1.24
CA ASN A 93 -20.20 5.80 0.13
C ASN A 93 -18.93 6.01 1.01
N PRO A 94 -18.32 7.20 0.97
CA PRO A 94 -16.97 7.44 1.50
C PRO A 94 -16.86 7.29 3.02
N ASP A 95 -17.97 7.47 3.73
CA ASP A 95 -18.04 7.42 5.20
C ASP A 95 -18.22 6.00 5.76
N SER A 96 -18.51 5.01 4.89
CA SER A 96 -18.67 3.63 5.34
C SER A 96 -17.33 2.92 5.46
N ALA A 97 -17.08 2.30 6.62
CA ALA A 97 -15.94 1.40 6.82
C ALA A 97 -15.95 0.21 5.83
N THR A 98 -17.14 -0.22 5.37
CA THR A 98 -17.31 -1.32 4.41
C THR A 98 -16.79 -1.02 3.01
N ASN A 99 -16.59 0.26 2.69
CA ASN A 99 -16.13 0.70 1.37
C ASN A 99 -14.62 0.68 1.22
N THR A 100 -13.90 0.27 2.26
CA THR A 100 -12.46 0.08 2.19
C THR A 100 -12.13 -1.00 1.17
N ILE A 101 -11.23 -0.68 0.24
CA ILE A 101 -10.63 -1.64 -0.69
C ILE A 101 -9.32 -2.14 -0.06
N LEU A 102 -8.46 -1.22 0.36
CA LEU A 102 -7.17 -1.53 0.95
C LEU A 102 -6.85 -0.52 2.06
N ARG A 103 -6.35 -0.98 3.19
CA ARG A 103 -5.87 -0.13 4.27
C ARG A 103 -4.45 -0.50 4.64
N GLY A 104 -3.58 0.50 4.72
CA GLY A 104 -2.25 0.36 5.27
C GLY A 104 -2.11 1.19 6.53
N ASP A 105 -1.72 0.56 7.63
CA ASP A 105 -1.39 1.24 8.90
C ASP A 105 0.11 1.10 9.14
N ALA A 106 0.79 2.23 9.31
CA ALA A 106 2.24 2.32 9.47
C ALA A 106 2.58 2.96 10.82
N ASP A 107 3.09 2.17 11.76
CA ASP A 107 3.79 2.65 12.94
C ASP A 107 5.20 3.15 12.57
N VAL A 108 5.81 2.55 11.54
CA VAL A 108 7.14 2.88 11.04
C VAL A 108 7.16 2.83 9.51
N GLY A 109 7.47 3.97 8.90
CA GLY A 109 7.79 4.12 7.48
C GLY A 109 8.92 5.13 7.30
N SER A 110 9.32 5.36 6.06
CA SER A 110 10.40 6.31 5.75
C SER A 110 10.00 7.26 4.63
N PHE A 111 10.04 8.56 4.90
CA PHE A 111 10.19 9.57 3.87
C PHE A 111 11.64 9.58 3.41
N LEU A 112 11.86 9.56 2.11
CA LEU A 112 13.18 9.66 1.49
C LEU A 112 13.15 10.79 0.46
N SER A 113 14.18 11.63 0.44
CA SER A 113 14.36 12.65 -0.58
C SER A 113 15.81 12.63 -1.09
N ILE A 114 15.97 12.51 -2.40
CA ILE A 114 17.26 12.50 -3.10
C ILE A 114 17.17 13.49 -4.25
N GLY A 115 17.88 14.61 -4.14
CA GLY A 115 17.76 15.70 -5.10
C GLY A 115 16.31 16.19 -5.21
N ALA A 116 15.73 16.08 -6.42
CA ALA A 116 14.36 16.50 -6.71
C ALA A 116 13.31 15.38 -6.60
N SER A 117 13.72 14.16 -6.26
CA SER A 117 12.84 13.00 -6.14
C SER A 117 12.57 12.70 -4.66
N SER A 118 11.30 12.43 -4.33
CA SER A 118 10.94 11.99 -2.98
C SER A 118 10.04 10.75 -3.03
N SER A 119 10.09 9.94 -1.97
CA SER A 119 9.25 8.77 -1.82
C SER A 119 8.88 8.54 -0.36
N ILE A 120 7.76 7.86 -0.15
CA ILE A 120 7.37 7.27 1.13
C ILE A 120 7.47 5.77 0.96
N LEU A 121 8.26 5.13 1.81
CA LEU A 121 8.53 3.71 1.79
C LEU A 121 7.87 3.07 3.00
N PHE A 122 7.10 2.02 2.75
CA PHE A 122 6.58 1.13 3.77
C PHE A 122 6.94 -0.31 3.41
N SER A 123 7.59 -1.02 4.32
CA SER A 123 8.06 -2.38 4.11
C SER A 123 7.82 -3.19 5.37
N ASN A 124 7.39 -4.44 5.23
CA ASN A 124 7.35 -5.41 6.32
C ASN A 124 7.92 -6.75 5.83
N PRO A 125 8.94 -7.33 6.47
CA PRO A 125 9.67 -6.90 7.69
C PRO A 125 10.72 -5.78 7.47
N PRO A 126 11.11 -5.02 8.51
CA PRO A 126 10.79 -5.22 9.93
C PRO A 126 9.56 -4.42 10.40
N VAL A 127 8.76 -5.08 11.23
CA VAL A 127 7.67 -4.62 12.12
C VAL A 127 7.30 -3.13 12.05
N GLY A 128 6.03 -2.84 11.84
CA GLY A 128 5.48 -1.47 11.93
C GLY A 128 4.78 -1.01 10.66
N PHE A 129 4.55 -1.88 9.68
CA PHE A 129 3.57 -1.66 8.64
C PHE A 129 2.64 -2.86 8.62
N SER A 130 1.34 -2.63 8.40
CA SER A 130 0.31 -3.65 8.26
C SER A 130 -0.59 -3.30 7.09
N LEU A 131 -0.92 -4.29 6.26
CA LEU A 131 -1.80 -4.12 5.11
C LEU A 131 -3.01 -5.04 5.26
N THR A 132 -4.20 -4.44 5.26
CA THR A 132 -5.48 -5.13 5.44
C THR A 132 -6.35 -4.97 4.20
N ALA A 133 -6.78 -6.09 3.64
CA ALA A 133 -7.79 -6.11 2.59
C ALA A 133 -9.16 -5.73 3.16
N GLY A 134 -9.82 -4.73 2.58
CA GLY A 134 -11.21 -4.44 2.88
C GLY A 134 -12.16 -5.33 2.08
N GLN A 135 -13.47 -5.23 2.35
CA GLN A 135 -14.47 -6.15 1.78
C GLN A 135 -14.50 -6.10 0.25
N GLU A 136 -14.30 -4.92 -0.35
CA GLU A 136 -14.26 -4.76 -1.81
C GLU A 136 -13.12 -5.57 -2.44
N LEU A 137 -11.94 -5.61 -1.79
CA LEU A 137 -10.83 -6.44 -2.25
C LEU A 137 -11.09 -7.93 -1.98
N LEU A 138 -11.65 -8.28 -0.82
CA LEU A 138 -12.01 -9.67 -0.50
C LEU A 138 -13.02 -10.27 -1.50
N ASN A 139 -13.91 -9.45 -2.06
CA ASN A 139 -14.89 -9.89 -3.06
C ASN A 139 -14.26 -10.28 -4.41
N VAL A 140 -13.07 -9.78 -4.72
CA VAL A 140 -12.36 -10.06 -5.98
C VAL A 140 -11.24 -11.06 -5.82
N LEU A 141 -10.76 -11.27 -4.59
CA LEU A 141 -9.77 -12.30 -4.30
C LEU A 141 -10.38 -13.70 -4.47
N PRO A 142 -9.59 -14.68 -4.93
CA PRO A 142 -10.03 -16.07 -4.95
C PRO A 142 -10.43 -16.55 -3.56
N ALA A 143 -11.51 -17.33 -3.48
CA ALA A 143 -12.02 -17.84 -2.22
C ALA A 143 -10.94 -18.61 -1.44
N GLY A 144 -10.79 -18.27 -0.16
CA GLY A 144 -9.84 -18.92 0.75
C GLY A 144 -8.40 -18.38 0.69
N LEU A 145 -8.12 -17.33 -0.08
CA LEU A 145 -6.84 -16.61 -0.07
C LEU A 145 -6.91 -15.31 0.74
N PHE A 146 -5.80 -14.97 1.39
CA PHE A 146 -5.63 -13.76 2.18
C PHE A 146 -4.28 -13.11 1.89
N LEU A 147 -4.20 -11.79 2.09
CA LEU A 147 -2.93 -11.07 2.05
C LEU A 147 -2.05 -11.57 3.20
N ALA A 148 -0.86 -12.07 2.85
CA ALA A 148 0.16 -12.45 3.79
C ALA A 148 0.80 -11.18 4.40
N PRO A 149 1.42 -11.29 5.59
CA PRO A 149 2.07 -10.16 6.24
C PRO A 149 3.41 -9.74 5.57
N LEU A 150 3.68 -10.21 4.35
CA LEU A 150 4.84 -9.80 3.56
C LEU A 150 4.35 -8.88 2.45
N PHE A 151 4.63 -7.60 2.60
CA PHE A 151 4.22 -6.57 1.67
C PHE A 151 5.25 -5.44 1.62
N ASP A 152 5.38 -4.86 0.44
CA ASP A 152 6.15 -3.67 0.18
C ASP A 152 5.23 -2.66 -0.49
N SER A 153 5.31 -1.40 -0.08
CA SER A 153 4.56 -0.33 -0.73
C SER A 153 5.31 0.99 -0.74
N VAL A 154 5.13 1.72 -1.83
CA VAL A 154 5.83 2.96 -2.10
C VAL A 154 4.86 3.98 -2.65
N PHE A 155 4.85 5.17 -2.04
CA PHE A 155 4.32 6.36 -2.68
C PHE A 155 5.48 7.13 -3.30
N THR A 156 5.51 7.20 -4.62
CA THR A 156 6.43 8.09 -5.32
C THR A 156 5.84 9.49 -5.31
N ILE A 157 6.66 10.51 -5.03
CA ILE A 157 6.24 11.90 -4.97
C ILE A 157 6.97 12.67 -6.08
N THR A 158 6.22 13.42 -6.86
CA THR A 158 6.72 14.17 -8.02
C THR A 158 6.11 15.57 -8.08
N ASP A 159 6.68 16.46 -8.90
CA ASP A 159 6.20 17.84 -9.07
C ASP A 159 6.01 18.60 -7.73
N ILE A 160 7.01 18.49 -6.86
CA ILE A 160 6.98 19.09 -5.53
C ILE A 160 7.08 20.61 -5.63
N LEU A 161 6.09 21.29 -5.06
CA LEU A 161 6.01 22.73 -4.92
C LEU A 161 6.02 23.11 -3.43
N THR A 162 7.16 23.60 -2.95
CA THR A 162 7.31 24.11 -1.57
C THR A 162 6.69 25.49 -1.41
N VAL A 163 6.17 25.77 -0.22
CA VAL A 163 5.50 27.04 0.12
C VAL A 163 6.53 28.03 0.67
N GLY A 164 6.61 29.24 0.09
CA GLY A 164 7.47 30.33 0.55
C GLY A 164 8.24 31.04 -0.58
N PHE A 165 8.79 32.23 -0.28
CA PHE A 165 9.68 32.97 -1.18
C PHE A 165 10.96 33.43 -0.44
N PRO A 166 12.17 33.09 -0.94
CA PRO A 166 12.45 32.16 -2.04
C PRO A 166 11.93 30.73 -1.73
N ARG A 167 11.72 29.91 -2.75
CA ARG A 167 11.22 28.53 -2.57
C ARG A 167 12.20 27.75 -1.69
N PRO A 168 11.82 27.32 -0.48
CA PRO A 168 12.72 26.58 0.36
C PRO A 168 12.90 25.15 -0.20
N PRO A 169 13.99 24.45 0.15
CA PRO A 169 14.12 23.02 -0.14
C PRO A 169 13.03 22.21 0.56
N VAL A 170 12.75 20.99 0.11
CA VAL A 170 11.78 20.09 0.76
C VAL A 170 12.18 19.81 2.21
N ILE A 171 13.48 19.68 2.46
CA ILE A 171 14.06 19.49 3.78
C ILE A 171 14.83 20.74 4.16
N GLY A 172 14.40 21.40 5.22
CA GLY A 172 15.03 22.60 5.76
C GLY A 172 16.37 22.30 6.44
N PRO A 173 17.18 23.35 6.71
CA PRO A 173 18.51 23.21 7.31
C PRO A 173 18.52 22.54 8.69
N THR A 174 17.39 22.59 9.40
CA THR A 174 17.17 21.99 10.72
C THR A 174 16.65 20.55 10.66
N GLY A 175 16.59 19.94 9.47
CA GLY A 175 15.95 18.64 9.27
C GLY A 175 14.42 18.70 9.25
N THR A 176 13.82 19.89 9.29
CA THR A 176 12.35 20.02 9.23
C THR A 176 11.86 19.82 7.80
N VAL A 177 10.82 18.99 7.60
CA VAL A 177 10.18 18.86 6.29
C VAL A 177 9.27 20.07 6.07
N ASN A 178 9.62 20.91 5.09
CA ASN A 178 8.87 22.12 4.78
C ASN A 178 7.50 21.81 4.18
N ASN A 179 6.58 22.76 4.29
CA ASN A 179 5.27 22.61 3.67
C ASN A 179 5.40 22.55 2.15
N PHE A 180 4.70 21.62 1.52
CA PHE A 180 4.69 21.44 0.08
C PHE A 180 3.37 20.87 -0.42
N SER A 181 3.12 21.05 -1.71
CA SER A 181 2.13 20.29 -2.47
C SER A 181 2.85 19.48 -3.54
N ALA A 182 2.35 18.30 -3.91
CA ALA A 182 2.99 17.42 -4.88
C ALA A 182 1.97 16.49 -5.55
N ASN A 183 2.39 15.87 -6.65
CA ASN A 183 1.71 14.71 -7.21
C ASN A 183 2.28 13.44 -6.58
N THR A 184 1.48 12.38 -6.55
CA THR A 184 1.90 11.08 -6.07
C THR A 184 1.39 9.93 -6.93
N SER A 185 2.11 8.82 -6.87
CA SER A 185 1.67 7.54 -7.41
C SER A 185 1.99 6.46 -6.41
N PHE A 186 1.12 5.47 -6.30
CA PHE A 186 1.29 4.35 -5.39
C PHE A 186 1.61 3.10 -6.18
N SER A 187 2.54 2.32 -5.65
CA SER A 187 2.80 0.94 -6.06
C SER A 187 3.01 0.10 -4.82
N GLY A 188 2.41 -1.09 -4.78
CA GLY A 188 2.62 -2.02 -3.70
C GLY A 188 2.48 -3.46 -4.14
N THR A 189 3.02 -4.37 -3.34
CA THR A 189 2.92 -5.81 -3.55
C THR A 189 2.55 -6.49 -2.24
N ALA A 190 1.83 -7.60 -2.35
CA ALA A 190 1.58 -8.49 -1.23
C ALA A 190 1.57 -9.94 -1.71
N GLN A 191 2.04 -10.86 -0.88
CA GLN A 191 1.86 -12.29 -1.14
C GLN A 191 0.45 -12.75 -0.77
N LEU A 192 -0.06 -13.75 -1.46
CA LEU A 192 -1.27 -14.46 -1.07
C LEU A 192 -0.95 -15.80 -0.42
N VAL A 193 -1.65 -16.08 0.68
CA VAL A 193 -1.57 -17.35 1.40
C VAL A 193 -2.97 -17.96 1.57
N PRO A 194 -3.09 -19.30 1.55
CA PRO A 194 -4.33 -19.96 1.91
C PRO A 194 -4.74 -19.65 3.34
N THR A 195 -6.04 -19.72 3.60
CA THR A 195 -6.58 -19.63 4.96
C THR A 195 -5.94 -20.71 5.82
N PRO A 196 -5.48 -20.42 7.05
CA PRO A 196 -4.86 -21.44 7.91
C PRO A 196 -5.72 -22.72 8.08
N GLY A 197 -7.05 -22.57 8.10
CA GLY A 197 -7.99 -23.70 8.15
C GLY A 197 -8.00 -24.59 6.90
N ALA A 198 -7.75 -24.02 5.71
CA ALA A 198 -7.70 -24.78 4.46
C ALA A 198 -6.50 -25.72 4.42
N VAL A 199 -5.36 -25.29 4.97
CA VAL A 199 -4.15 -26.13 5.10
C VAL A 199 -4.42 -27.29 6.06
N ALA A 200 -5.07 -27.03 7.21
CA ALA A 200 -5.42 -28.06 8.18
C ALA A 200 -6.41 -29.10 7.62
N LEU A 201 -7.43 -28.66 6.88
CA LEU A 201 -8.40 -29.54 6.21
C LEU A 201 -7.76 -30.41 5.13
N MET A 202 -6.83 -29.86 4.33
CA MET A 202 -6.09 -30.66 3.35
C MET A 202 -5.17 -31.69 4.02
N ALA A 203 -4.49 -31.32 5.12
CA ALA A 203 -3.67 -32.26 5.89
C ALA A 203 -4.50 -33.40 6.47
N LEU A 204 -5.69 -33.10 7.01
CA LEU A 204 -6.64 -34.10 7.49
C LEU A 204 -7.21 -34.97 6.37
N GLY A 205 -7.57 -34.38 5.23
CA GLY A 205 -8.04 -35.12 4.05
C GLY A 205 -6.99 -36.09 3.51
N GLY A 206 -5.73 -35.65 3.45
CA GLY A 206 -4.60 -36.50 3.07
C GLY A 206 -4.34 -37.64 4.06
N LEU A 207 -4.47 -37.38 5.37
CA LEU A 207 -4.33 -38.39 6.41
C LEU A 207 -5.44 -39.46 6.33
N VAL A 208 -6.70 -39.04 6.10
CA VAL A 208 -7.85 -39.95 5.98
C VAL A 208 -7.75 -40.79 4.71
N ALA A 209 -7.36 -40.19 3.58
CA ALA A 209 -7.14 -40.92 2.33
C ALA A 209 -5.96 -41.90 2.42
N GLY A 210 -4.88 -41.52 3.11
CA GLY A 210 -3.72 -42.38 3.37
C GLY A 210 -4.03 -43.56 4.29
N ARG A 211 -4.88 -43.37 5.30
CA ARG A 211 -5.34 -44.46 6.18
C ARG A 211 -6.25 -45.45 5.47
N ARG A 212 -7.06 -45.02 4.51
CA ARG A 212 -8.00 -45.89 3.77
C ARG A 212 -7.32 -46.79 2.73
N ARG A 213 -6.04 -46.55 2.43
CA ARG A 213 -5.21 -47.37 1.52
C ARG A 213 -4.31 -48.38 2.24
N ARG A 214 -4.36 -48.44 3.57
CA ARG A 214 -3.79 -49.55 4.37
C ARG A 214 -4.91 -50.48 4.77
#